data_AF-E6MLX3-F1
#
_entry.id   AF-E6MLX3-F1
#
_cell.length_a   1.000
_cell.length_b   1.000
_cell.length_c   1.000
_cell.angle_alpha   90.00
_cell.angle_beta   90.00
_cell.angle_gamma   90.00
#
_symmetry.space_group_name_H-M   'P 1'
#
loop_
_entity.id
_entity.type
_entity.pdbx_description
1 polymer ?
#
loop_
_entity_poly.entity_id
_entity_poly.type
_entity_poly.pdbx_seq_one_letter_code
_entity_poly.pdbx_strand_id
1 'polypeptide(L)'
;MDNNGIDYKRAAEQLRKGVPLFGKDGALAPMLERILNAALEGEMDTHLSIDERSKGNRRNGKLPKQVQTCYGEVTVETPRDRDGSFEPQTIRKRETILAEGMADQIINMYAFGTSTRDISKYLEP
;
A
#
# COMPACT_ATOMS: atom_id res chain seq x y z
N MET A 1 -12.09 -16.55 -15.37
CA MET A 1 -11.51 -17.25 -14.20
C MET A 1 -11.37 -16.16 -13.16
N ASP A 2 -12.47 -15.87 -12.48
CA ASP A 2 -12.59 -14.67 -11.70
C ASP A 2 -12.05 -15.00 -10.31
N ASN A 3 -10.72 -14.98 -10.18
CA ASN A 3 -10.01 -15.06 -8.91
C ASN A 3 -10.15 -13.73 -8.14
N ASN A 4 -11.39 -13.22 -8.03
CA ASN A 4 -11.73 -11.89 -7.52
C ASN A 4 -12.30 -11.92 -6.10
N GLY A 5 -12.30 -13.08 -5.43
CA GLY A 5 -12.80 -13.26 -4.07
C GLY A 5 -11.67 -13.43 -3.05
N ILE A 6 -11.89 -12.97 -1.82
CA ILE A 6 -11.04 -13.33 -0.68
C ILE A 6 -11.12 -14.85 -0.50
N ASP A 7 -9.98 -15.52 -0.29
CA ASP A 7 -9.98 -16.94 0.05
C ASP A 7 -10.38 -17.13 1.52
N TYR A 8 -11.70 -17.14 1.76
CA TYR A 8 -12.28 -17.30 3.09
C TYR A 8 -11.91 -18.64 3.75
N LYS A 9 -11.64 -19.69 2.96
CA LYS A 9 -11.24 -20.99 3.50
C LYS A 9 -9.82 -20.91 4.05
N ARG A 10 -8.89 -20.35 3.27
CA ARG A 10 -7.51 -20.09 3.70
C ARG A 10 -7.46 -19.13 4.88
N ALA A 11 -8.24 -18.05 4.86
CA ALA A 11 -8.31 -17.10 5.96
C ALA A 11 -8.81 -17.77 7.26
N ALA A 12 -9.85 -18.61 7.18
CA ALA A 12 -10.36 -19.36 8.33
C ALA A 12 -9.33 -20.37 8.86
N GLU A 13 -8.56 -21.01 7.99
CA GLU A 13 -7.50 -21.94 8.38
C GLU A 13 -6.33 -21.22 9.06
N GLN A 14 -5.87 -20.08 8.50
CA GLN A 14 -4.82 -19.25 9.09
C GLN A 14 -5.24 -18.74 10.47
N LEU A 15 -6.48 -18.27 10.61
CA LEU A 15 -7.06 -17.89 11.90
C LEU A 15 -6.99 -19.03 12.93
N ARG A 16 -7.37 -20.25 12.54
CA ARG A 16 -7.34 -21.42 13.45
C ARG A 16 -5.93 -21.82 13.85
N LYS A 17 -4.95 -21.64 12.94
CA LYS A 17 -3.54 -22.01 13.17
C LYS A 17 -2.71 -20.90 13.81
N GLY A 18 -3.27 -19.70 14.01
CA GLY A 18 -2.54 -18.54 14.53
C GLY A 18 -1.52 -17.97 13.54
N VAL A 19 -1.65 -18.27 12.25
CA VAL A 19 -0.78 -17.74 11.19
C VAL A 19 -1.26 -16.32 10.84
N PRO A 20 -0.35 -15.35 10.61
CA PRO A 20 -0.73 -13.99 10.21
C PRO A 20 -1.62 -13.96 8.97
N LEU A 21 -2.66 -13.12 9.00
CA LEU A 21 -3.60 -12.96 7.88
C LEU A 21 -3.12 -11.97 6.81
N PHE A 22 -2.14 -11.16 7.16
CA PHE A 22 -1.51 -10.17 6.28
C PHE A 22 -0.04 -10.55 6.04
N GLY A 23 0.66 -9.77 5.20
CA GLY A 23 2.01 -10.09 4.71
C GLY A 23 1.98 -10.96 3.44
N LYS A 24 3.16 -11.32 2.91
CA LYS A 24 3.30 -12.00 1.60
C LYS A 24 2.47 -13.28 1.49
N ASP A 25 2.35 -14.03 2.58
CA ASP A 25 1.57 -15.28 2.64
C ASP A 25 0.20 -15.14 3.32
N GLY A 26 -0.22 -13.91 3.63
CA GLY A 26 -1.49 -13.63 4.28
C GLY A 26 -2.68 -13.78 3.34
N ALA A 27 -3.75 -14.44 3.79
CA ALA A 27 -4.98 -14.60 3.01
C ALA A 27 -5.67 -13.25 2.68
N LEU A 28 -5.42 -12.20 3.46
CA LEU A 28 -6.00 -10.86 3.29
C LEU A 28 -5.09 -9.87 2.56
N ALA A 29 -3.83 -10.22 2.28
CA ALA A 29 -2.92 -9.32 1.56
C ALA A 29 -3.45 -8.86 0.19
N PRO A 30 -4.07 -9.74 -0.64
CA PRO A 30 -4.68 -9.30 -1.90
C PRO A 30 -5.86 -8.34 -1.72
N MET A 31 -6.57 -8.40 -0.59
CA MET A 31 -7.66 -7.47 -0.29
C MET A 31 -7.11 -6.06 -0.06
N LEU A 32 -6.05 -5.93 0.75
CA LEU A 32 -5.41 -4.65 1.03
C LEU A 32 -4.86 -4.03 -0.25
N GLU A 33 -4.16 -4.81 -1.07
CA GLU A 33 -3.67 -4.39 -2.39
C GLU A 33 -4.79 -3.82 -3.26
N ARG A 34 -5.92 -4.52 -3.33
CA ARG A 34 -7.08 -4.09 -4.12
C ARG A 34 -7.71 -2.80 -3.61
N ILE A 35 -7.83 -2.64 -2.29
CA ILE A 35 -8.36 -1.41 -1.70
C ILE A 35 -7.46 -0.22 -2.07
N LEU A 36 -6.15 -0.37 -1.91
CA LEU A 36 -5.19 0.69 -2.24
C LEU A 36 -5.20 1.02 -3.74
N ASN A 37 -5.18 0.01 -4.61
CA ASN A 37 -5.25 0.21 -6.05
C ASN A 37 -6.58 0.86 -6.47
N ALA A 38 -7.71 0.43 -5.91
CA ALA A 38 -9.02 1.02 -6.20
C ALA A 38 -9.11 2.49 -5.76
N ALA A 39 -8.55 2.82 -4.59
CA ALA A 39 -8.48 4.20 -4.11
C ALA A 39 -7.66 5.09 -5.07
N LEU A 40 -6.47 4.63 -5.49
CA LEU A 40 -5.62 5.34 -6.44
C LEU A 40 -6.29 5.52 -7.81
N GLU A 41 -7.01 4.52 -8.30
CA GLU A 41 -7.78 4.61 -9.54
C GLU A 41 -8.92 5.62 -9.43
N GLY A 42 -9.66 5.63 -8.32
CA GLY A 42 -10.72 6.60 -8.07
C GLY A 42 -10.19 8.04 -7.99
N GLU A 43 -9.03 8.24 -7.37
CA GLU A 43 -8.35 9.54 -7.36
C GLU A 43 -7.96 9.99 -8.78
N MET A 44 -7.44 9.07 -9.61
CA MET A 44 -7.08 9.36 -11.00
C MET A 44 -8.31 9.70 -11.86
N ASP A 45 -9.42 9.00 -11.67
CA ASP A 45 -10.67 9.31 -12.37
C ASP A 45 -11.21 10.69 -12.01
N THR A 46 -11.07 11.08 -10.75
CA THR A 46 -11.42 12.42 -10.27
C THR A 46 -10.49 13.48 -10.85
N HIS A 47 -9.19 13.20 -10.90
CA HIS A 47 -8.19 14.11 -11.48
C HIS A 47 -8.41 14.36 -12.97
N LEU A 48 -8.70 13.31 -13.75
CA LEU A 48 -8.93 13.40 -15.19
C LEU A 48 -10.37 13.81 -15.53
N SER A 49 -10.77 14.97 -15.03
CA SER A 49 -12.03 15.63 -15.33
C SER A 49 -12.19 15.97 -16.83
N ILE A 50 -13.40 16.37 -17.23
CA ILE A 50 -13.68 16.80 -18.61
C ILE A 50 -12.78 17.98 -19.02
N ASP A 51 -12.52 18.90 -18.08
CA ASP A 51 -11.68 20.08 -18.32
C ASP A 51 -10.23 19.68 -18.61
N GLU A 52 -9.64 18.84 -17.75
CA GLU A 52 -8.27 18.33 -17.93
C GLU A 52 -8.12 17.55 -19.24
N ARG A 53 -9.13 16.75 -19.61
CA ARG A 53 -9.15 16.03 -20.89
C ARG A 53 -9.23 16.98 -22.08
N SER A 54 -9.99 18.07 -21.97
CA SER A 54 -10.10 19.08 -23.03
C SER A 54 -8.79 19.84 -23.26
N LYS A 55 -7.98 20.02 -22.20
CA LYS A 55 -6.61 20.55 -22.27
C LYS A 55 -5.60 19.56 -22.86
N GLY A 56 -6.01 18.31 -23.13
CA GLY A 56 -5.17 17.28 -23.73
C GLY A 56 -4.54 16.30 -22.73
N ASN A 57 -4.83 16.43 -21.43
CA ASN A 57 -4.36 15.48 -20.42
C ASN A 57 -5.09 14.14 -20.55
N ARG A 58 -4.39 13.05 -20.27
CA ARG A 58 -4.90 11.69 -20.41
C ARG A 58 -4.11 10.71 -19.55
N ARG A 59 -4.66 9.52 -19.31
CA ARG A 59 -3.96 8.42 -18.64
C ARG A 59 -2.69 8.04 -19.43
N ASN A 60 -1.62 7.79 -18.70
CA ASN A 60 -0.31 7.41 -19.22
C ASN A 60 0.24 6.17 -18.49
N GLY A 61 -0.57 5.11 -18.48
CA GLY A 61 -0.24 3.83 -17.85
C GLY A 61 -0.20 3.90 -16.32
N LYS A 62 0.45 2.89 -15.75
CA LYS A 62 0.67 2.72 -14.31
C LYS A 62 2.10 2.29 -14.03
N LEU A 63 2.58 2.59 -12.84
CA LEU A 63 3.91 2.21 -12.36
C LEU A 63 3.77 1.37 -11.09
N PRO A 64 4.45 0.21 -10.99
CA PRO A 64 4.47 -0.56 -9.76
C PRO A 64 5.26 0.21 -8.69
N LYS A 65 4.76 0.22 -7.46
CA LYS A 65 5.41 0.79 -6.29
C LYS A 65 5.27 -0.19 -5.13
N GLN A 66 6.37 -0.54 -4.49
CA GLN A 66 6.36 -1.33 -3.26
C GLN A 66 6.16 -0.38 -2.07
N VAL A 67 5.19 -0.73 -1.22
CA VAL A 67 4.79 0.07 -0.08
C VAL A 67 4.75 -0.81 1.16
N GLN A 68 5.51 -0.40 2.17
CA GLN A 68 5.52 -1.03 3.48
C GLN A 68 4.33 -0.52 4.28
N THR A 69 3.44 -1.42 4.70
CA THR A 69 2.31 -1.10 5.58
C THR A 69 2.53 -1.75 6.94
N CYS A 70 1.77 -1.35 7.96
CA CYS A 70 1.77 -2.06 9.25
C CYS A 70 1.31 -3.52 9.15
N TYR A 71 0.70 -3.90 8.02
CA TYR A 71 0.24 -5.25 7.72
C TYR A 71 1.20 -6.01 6.78
N GLY A 72 2.37 -5.44 6.50
CA GLY A 72 3.39 -6.00 5.62
C GLY A 72 3.51 -5.29 4.28
N GLU A 73 4.41 -5.80 3.45
CA GLU A 73 4.73 -5.24 2.13
C GLU A 73 3.61 -5.52 1.12
N VAL A 74 3.19 -4.47 0.41
CA VAL A 74 2.19 -4.53 -0.65
C VAL A 74 2.74 -3.87 -1.91
N THR A 75 2.52 -4.49 -3.07
CA THR A 75 2.83 -3.88 -4.37
C THR A 75 1.58 -3.22 -4.91
N VAL A 76 1.63 -1.92 -5.16
CA VAL A 76 0.52 -1.14 -5.72
C VAL A 76 0.84 -0.66 -7.12
N GLU A 77 -0.18 -0.51 -7.97
CA GLU A 77 -0.06 0.06 -9.30
C GLU A 77 -0.47 1.53 -9.27
N THR A 78 0.50 2.43 -9.21
CA THR A 78 0.21 3.87 -9.15
C THR A 78 -0.13 4.39 -10.55
N PRO A 79 -1.34 4.93 -10.80
CA PRO A 79 -1.70 5.47 -12.09
C PRO A 79 -0.97 6.80 -12.35
N ARG A 80 -0.74 7.11 -13.62
CA ARG A 80 -0.07 8.35 -14.04
C ARG A 80 -0.85 9.06 -15.14
N ASP A 81 -0.82 10.39 -15.14
CA ASP A 81 -1.33 11.24 -16.21
C ASP A 81 -0.21 11.65 -17.19
N ARG A 82 -0.58 12.16 -18.37
CA ARG A 82 0.38 12.54 -19.42
C ARG A 82 1.22 13.73 -18.99
N ASP A 83 0.59 14.70 -18.34
CA ASP A 83 1.21 15.98 -18.00
C ASP A 83 2.00 15.89 -16.67
N GLY A 84 1.78 14.82 -15.89
CA GLY A 84 2.46 14.57 -14.62
C GLY A 84 1.91 15.40 -13.45
N SER A 85 0.75 16.03 -13.63
CA SER A 85 0.10 16.90 -12.66
C SER A 85 -0.66 16.14 -11.58
N PHE A 86 -0.92 14.83 -11.75
CA PHE A 86 -1.64 14.03 -10.77
C PHE A 86 -0.88 13.92 -9.45
N GLU A 87 -1.50 14.27 -8.33
CA GLU A 87 -0.93 14.15 -6.97
C GLU A 87 -1.82 13.27 -6.08
N PRO A 88 -1.55 11.95 -6.00
CA PRO A 88 -2.35 11.03 -5.21
C PRO A 88 -2.24 11.34 -3.71
N GLN A 89 -3.35 11.16 -2.99
CA GLN A 89 -3.46 11.43 -1.55
C GLN A 89 -3.39 10.14 -0.72
N THR A 90 -3.98 9.05 -1.21
CA THR A 90 -3.95 7.74 -0.53
C THR A 90 -2.51 7.25 -0.35
N ILE A 91 -1.69 7.36 -1.39
CA ILE A 91 -0.26 7.05 -1.33
C ILE A 91 0.51 8.10 -2.11
N ARG A 92 1.15 9.04 -1.40
CA ARG A 92 1.79 10.20 -2.02
C ARG A 92 2.94 9.79 -2.94
N LYS A 93 3.34 10.72 -3.82
CA LYS A 93 4.48 10.52 -4.71
C LYS A 93 5.72 10.20 -3.87
N ARG A 94 6.41 9.10 -4.21
CA ARG A 94 7.61 8.59 -3.53
C ARG A 94 7.40 8.13 -2.07
N GLU A 95 6.18 8.16 -1.56
CA GLU A 95 5.84 7.58 -0.25
C GLU A 95 5.84 6.05 -0.37
N THR A 96 6.75 5.40 0.36
CA THR A 96 6.96 3.95 0.38
C THR A 96 6.63 3.32 1.73
N ILE A 97 6.29 4.13 2.74
CA ILE A 97 5.96 3.67 4.09
C ILE A 97 4.59 4.25 4.47
N LEU A 98 3.59 3.39 4.58
CA LEU A 98 2.24 3.65 5.08
C LEU A 98 2.05 3.03 6.46
N ALA A 99 3.00 3.31 7.36
CA ALA A 99 2.98 2.87 8.73
C ALA A 99 3.03 4.11 9.62
N GLU A 100 1.90 4.82 9.66
CA GLU A 100 1.72 5.96 10.56
C GLU A 100 1.94 5.49 12.00
N GLY A 101 2.85 6.15 12.73
CA GLY A 101 3.28 5.75 14.07
C GLY A 101 4.47 4.78 14.13
N MET A 102 4.93 4.17 13.03
CA MET A 102 6.16 3.35 13.04
C MET A 102 7.40 4.22 13.29
N ALA A 103 7.41 5.45 12.77
CA ALA A 103 8.42 6.45 13.09
C ALA A 103 8.45 6.77 14.59
N ASP A 104 7.29 6.96 15.20
CA ASP A 104 7.19 7.24 16.65
C ASP A 104 7.65 6.04 17.49
N GLN A 105 7.33 4.82 17.06
CA GLN A 105 7.84 3.61 17.70
C GLN A 105 9.38 3.52 17.62
N ILE A 106 9.97 3.80 16.44
CA ILE A 106 11.43 3.86 16.26
C ILE A 106 12.04 4.91 17.21
N ILE A 107 11.46 6.11 17.23
CA ILE A 107 11.92 7.22 18.08
C ILE A 107 11.85 6.82 19.56
N ASN A 108 10.75 6.21 19.99
CA ASN A 108 10.57 5.76 21.36
C ASN A 108 11.59 4.67 21.75
N MET A 109 11.79 3.64 20.90
CA MET A 109 12.78 2.59 21.19
C MET A 109 14.19 3.17 21.29
N TYR A 110 14.53 4.11 20.42
CA TYR A 110 15.80 4.82 20.49
C TYR A 110 15.92 5.65 21.76
N ALA A 111 14.85 6.38 22.15
CA ALA A 111 14.80 7.16 23.38
C ALA A 111 14.94 6.29 24.64
N PHE A 112 14.43 5.05 24.63
CA PHE A 112 14.62 4.06 25.70
C PHE A 112 16.01 3.40 25.69
N GLY A 113 16.92 3.82 24.81
CA GLY A 113 18.29 3.30 24.75
C GLY A 113 18.43 1.98 23.99
N THR A 114 17.43 1.60 23.20
CA THR A 114 17.54 0.43 22.31
C THR A 114 18.52 0.76 21.19
N SER A 115 19.50 -0.12 20.95
CA SER A 115 20.46 0.06 19.87
C SER A 115 19.76 0.10 18.52
N THR A 116 20.27 0.90 17.58
CA THR A 116 19.75 0.94 16.20
C THR A 116 19.77 -0.44 15.53
N ARG A 117 20.72 -1.31 15.89
CA ARG A 117 20.75 -2.71 15.43
C ARG A 117 19.59 -3.54 15.96
N ASP A 118 19.23 -3.34 17.22
CA ASP A 118 18.15 -4.10 17.85
C ASP A 118 16.78 -3.57 17.41
N ILE A 119 16.67 -2.25 17.18
CA ILE A 119 15.50 -1.64 16.54
C ILE A 119 15.32 -2.19 15.11
N SER A 120 16.40 -2.27 14.32
CA SER A 120 16.36 -2.86 12.97
C SER A 120 15.86 -4.31 13.00
N LYS A 121 16.40 -5.15 13.89
CA LYS A 121 15.96 -6.54 14.05
C LYS A 121 14.51 -6.68 14.48
N TYR A 122 13.99 -5.70 15.23
CA TYR A 122 12.60 -5.69 15.66
C TYR A 122 11.63 -5.31 14.53
N LEU A 123 12.09 -4.49 13.58
CA LEU A 123 11.26 -3.94 12.50
C LEU A 123 11.41 -4.69 11.17
N GLU A 124 12.50 -5.43 10.99
CA GLU A 124 12.64 -6.35 9.86
C GLU A 124 11.71 -7.57 10.06
N PRO A 125 10.79 -7.86 9.13
CA PRO A 125 9.94 -9.05 9.15
C PRO A 125 10.70 -10.33 8.79
#